data_AF-A0A5C5CCF5-F1
#
_entry.id   AF-A0A5C5CCF5-F1
#
_cell.length_a   1.000
_cell.length_b   1.000
_cell.length_c   1.000
_cell.angle_alpha   90.00
_cell.angle_beta   90.00
_cell.angle_gamma   90.00
#
_symmetry.space_group_name_H-M   'P 1'
#
loop_
_entity.id
_entity.type
_entity.pdbx_description
1 polymer ?
#
loop_
_entity_poly.entity_id
_entity_poly.type
_entity_poly.pdbx_seq_one_letter_code
_entity_poly.pdbx_strand_id
1 'polypeptide(L)' 'MKEVDPRKARQGLNGRRILTILISSLILAVIVWGAVEFYGKMRPGRGFMDDNSKPPASAETQTPPSATGRQ' A
#
# COMPACT_ATOMS: atom_id res chain seq x y z
N MET A 1 -9.72 -8.18 58.51
CA MET A 1 -9.34 -8.32 57.08
C MET A 1 -10.27 -7.44 56.25
N LYS A 2 -9.75 -6.64 55.31
CA LYS A 2 -10.61 -5.84 54.41
C LYS A 2 -11.15 -6.77 53.32
N GLU A 3 -12.46 -6.92 53.25
CA GLU A 3 -13.14 -7.63 52.16
C GLU A 3 -12.85 -6.93 50.83
N VAL A 4 -12.42 -7.73 49.86
CA VAL A 4 -12.11 -7.27 48.51
C VAL A 4 -13.27 -7.75 47.64
N ASP A 5 -14.01 -6.81 47.07
CA ASP A 5 -15.14 -7.11 46.19
C ASP A 5 -14.68 -7.93 44.97
N PRO A 6 -15.17 -9.17 44.78
CA PRO A 6 -14.80 -10.03 43.65
C PRO A 6 -15.28 -9.50 42.30
N ARG A 7 -16.23 -8.55 42.28
CA ARG A 7 -16.72 -7.89 41.07
C ARG A 7 -15.91 -6.68 40.65
N LYS A 8 -14.95 -6.24 41.47
CA LYS A 8 -13.97 -5.22 41.03
C LYS A 8 -12.85 -5.92 40.28
N ALA A 9 -12.82 -5.74 38.97
CA ALA A 9 -11.63 -6.00 38.18
C ALA A 9 -10.47 -5.20 38.80
N ARG A 10 -9.53 -5.91 39.44
CA ARG A 10 -8.25 -5.35 39.87
C ARG A 10 -7.39 -5.14 38.63
N GLN A 11 -7.81 -4.20 37.77
CA GLN A 11 -6.92 -3.65 36.76
C GLN A 11 -5.71 -3.15 37.56
N GLY A 12 -4.55 -3.80 37.40
CA GLY A 12 -3.40 -3.59 38.28
C GLY A 12 -3.09 -2.11 38.37
N LEU A 13 -2.64 -1.63 39.54
CA LEU A 13 -2.34 -0.20 39.74
C LEU A 13 -1.42 0.35 38.64
N ASN A 14 -0.53 -0.50 38.11
CA ASN A 14 0.40 -0.21 37.01
C ASN A 14 -0.17 -0.40 35.59
N GLY A 15 -1.37 -0.98 35.47
CA GLY A 15 -2.04 -1.27 34.20
C GLY A 15 -2.33 -0.02 33.37
N ARG A 16 -2.57 1.12 34.03
CA ARG A 16 -2.71 2.42 33.34
C ARG A 16 -1.43 2.85 32.64
N ARG A 17 -0.26 2.62 33.23
CA ARG A 17 1.04 2.97 32.61
C ARG A 17 1.28 2.15 31.35
N ILE A 18 1.03 0.85 31.43
CA ILE A 18 1.18 -0.08 30.29
C ILE A 18 0.17 0.26 29.20
N LEU A 19 -1.09 0.54 29.55
CA LEU A 19 -2.12 0.96 28.62
C LEU A 19 -1.72 2.23 27.86
N THR A 20 -1.13 3.22 28.54
CA THR A 20 -0.64 4.44 27.88
C THR A 20 0.46 4.13 26.86
N ILE A 21 1.42 3.27 27.22
CA ILE A 21 2.50 2.87 26.30
C ILE A 21 1.91 2.15 25.08
N LEU A 22 0.97 1.22 25.28
CA LEU A 22 0.31 0.49 24.20
C LEU A 22 -0.44 1.42 23.25
N ILE A 23 -1.19 2.39 23.78
CA ILE A 23 -1.90 3.35 22.96
C ILE A 23 -0.90 4.25 22.20
N SER A 24 0.16 4.70 22.87
CA SER A 24 1.18 5.54 22.22
C SER A 24 1.88 4.82 21.07
N SER A 25 2.27 3.55 21.25
CA SER A 25 2.94 2.78 20.21
C SER A 25 2.00 2.47 19.05
N LEU A 26 0.72 2.20 19.34
CA LEU A 26 -0.30 2.00 18.32
C LEU A 26 -0.50 3.26 17.47
N ILE A 27 -0.57 4.44 18.09
CA ILE A 27 -0.68 5.72 17.37
C ILE A 27 0.57 5.95 16.50
N LEU A 28 1.78 5.70 17.03
CA LEU A 28 3.01 5.82 16.25
C LEU A 28 3.00 4.90 15.02
N ALA A 29 2.53 3.66 15.17
CA ALA A 29 2.44 2.71 14.05
C ALA A 29 1.49 3.21 12.94
N VAL A 30 0.33 3.76 13.31
CA VAL A 30 -0.63 4.34 12.37
C VAL A 30 -0.05 5.56 11.65
N ILE A 31 0.70 6.41 12.35
CA ILE A 31 1.39 7.57 11.74
C ILE A 31 2.42 7.12 10.71
N VAL A 32 3.27 6.15 11.05
CA VAL A 32 4.28 5.61 10.14
C VAL A 32 3.63 4.99 8.91
N TRP A 33 2.56 4.21 9.10
CA TRP A 33 1.78 3.66 7.99
C TRP A 33 1.28 4.77 7.06
N GLY A 34 0.60 5.79 7.63
CA GLY A 34 0.05 6.90 6.84
C GLY A 34 1.12 7.65 6.05
N ALA A 35 2.29 7.86 6.64
CA ALA A 35 3.43 8.50 5.97
C ALA A 35 3.97 7.64 4.81
N VAL A 36 4.08 6.32 4.99
CA VAL A 36 4.52 5.39 3.94
C VAL A 36 3.53 5.37 2.77
N GLU A 37 2.23 5.31 3.06
CA GLU A 37 1.18 5.32 2.04
C GLU A 37 1.19 6.64 1.25
N PHE A 38 1.32 7.78 1.93
CA PHE A 38 1.38 9.09 1.29
C PHE A 38 2.62 9.24 0.41
N TYR A 39 3.78 8.74 0.87
CA TYR A 39 5.00 8.71 0.07
C TYR A 39 4.89 7.76 -1.13
N GLY A 40 4.23 6.61 -0.96
CA GLY A 40 3.92 5.68 -2.04
C GLY A 40 3.02 6.30 -3.11
N LYS A 41 2.00 7.07 -2.71
CA LYS A 41 1.11 7.81 -3.63
C LYS A 41 1.83 8.92 -4.40
N MET A 42 2.81 9.59 -3.78
CA MET A 42 3.62 10.61 -4.46
C MET A 42 4.56 10.05 -5.51
N ARG A 43 4.84 8.75 -5.47
CA ARG A 43 5.49 8.05 -6.57
C ARG A 43 4.36 7.55 -7.48
N PRO A 44 3.94 8.29 -8.53
CA PRO A 44 3.22 7.62 -9.59
C PRO A 44 4.11 6.45 -10.00
N GLY A 45 3.63 5.22 -9.80
CA GLY A 45 4.29 4.04 -10.30
C GLY A 45 4.43 4.24 -11.79
N ARG A 46 5.61 4.67 -12.23
CA ARG A 46 5.92 4.86 -13.64
C ARG A 46 5.95 3.46 -14.24
N GLY A 47 4.83 3.07 -14.83
CA GLY A 47 4.70 2.02 -15.84
C GLY A 47 5.35 0.68 -15.54
N PHE A 48 5.18 0.15 -14.32
CA PHE A 48 5.33 -1.30 -14.18
C PHE A 48 4.02 -1.92 -14.68
N MET A 49 4.00 -2.29 -15.96
CA MET A 49 2.86 -2.84 -16.72
C MET A 49 1.84 -1.85 -17.33
N ASP A 50 2.28 -0.69 -17.83
CA ASP A 50 1.44 0.13 -18.74
C ASP A 50 1.46 -0.46 -20.18
N ASP A 51 0.81 -1.61 -20.37
CA ASP A 51 0.66 -2.26 -21.68
C ASP A 51 -0.49 -1.64 -22.49
N ASN A 52 -0.46 -0.31 -22.64
CA ASN A 52 -1.34 0.41 -23.58
C ASN A 52 -0.65 0.64 -24.94
N SER A 53 0.47 -0.05 -25.16
CA SER A 53 1.17 -0.07 -26.44
C SER A 53 0.54 -1.17 -27.28
N LYS A 54 -0.38 -0.80 -28.19
CA LYS A 54 -0.92 -1.72 -29.20
C LYS A 54 0.23 -2.57 -29.79
N PRO A 55 0.20 -3.91 -29.65
CA PRO A 55 1.32 -4.74 -30.09
C PRO A 55 1.57 -4.54 -31.58
N PRO A 56 2.83 -4.62 -32.05
CA PRO A 56 3.18 -4.37 -33.45
C PRO A 56 2.42 -5.28 -34.43
N ALA A 57 1.87 -6.41 -33.95
CA ALA A 57 0.99 -7.30 -34.70
C ALA A 57 -0.37 -6.70 -35.11
N SER A 58 -0.76 -5.55 -34.53
CA SER A 58 -1.98 -4.82 -34.90
C SER A 58 -1.70 -3.61 -35.81
N ALA A 59 -0.44 -3.39 -36.21
CA ALA A 59 -0.12 -2.50 -37.31
C ALA A 59 -0.47 -3.20 -38.64
N GLU A 60 -1.14 -2.50 -39.54
CA GLU A 60 -1.47 -3.02 -40.86
C GLU A 60 -0.20 -3.44 -41.59
N THR A 61 -0.15 -4.68 -42.09
CA THR A 61 0.94 -5.17 -42.93
C THR A 61 0.97 -4.34 -44.22
N GLN A 62 1.86 -3.35 -44.30
CA GLN A 62 2.20 -2.74 -45.58
C GLN A 62 2.89 -3.80 -46.43
N THR A 63 2.18 -4.33 -47.42
CA THR A 63 2.80 -5.14 -48.48
C THR A 63 3.85 -4.27 -49.17
N PRO A 64 5.10 -4.75 -49.33
CA PRO A 64 6.12 -3.99 -50.04
C PRO A 64 5.64 -3.70 -51.47
N PRO A 65 5.95 -2.52 -52.05
CA PRO A 65 5.62 -2.23 -53.44
C PRO A 65 6.31 -3.29 -54.29
N SER A 66 5.49 -4.21 -54.83
CA SER A 66 5.95 -5.18 -55.80
C SER A 66 6.56 -4.41 -56.96
N ALA A 67 7.83 -4.69 -57.28
CA ALA A 67 8.53 -4.09 -58.40
C ALA A 67 7.83 -4.52 -59.71
N THR A 68 6.82 -3.75 -60.09
CA THR A 68 6.17 -3.80 -61.38
C THR A 68 7.15 -3.30 -62.43
N GLY A 69 7.66 -4.24 -63.23
CA GLY A 69 8.02 -4.04 -64.64
C GLY A 69 9.25 -3.17 -64.94
N ARG A 70 10.33 -3.82 -65.38
CA ARG A 70 11.19 -3.28 -66.45
C ARG A 70 11.03 -4.20 -67.67
N GLN A 71 10.31 -3.69 -68.67
CA GLN A 71 10.47 -4.08 -70.07
C GLN A 71 11.77 -3.48 -70.60
#